data_AF-A0A6I7LWD9-F1
#
_entry.id   AF-A0A6I7LWD9-F1
#
_cell.length_a   1.000
_cell.length_b   1.000
_cell.length_c   1.000
_cell.angle_alpha   90.00
_cell.angle_beta   90.00
_cell.angle_gamma   90.00
#
_symmetry.space_group_name_H-M   'P 1'
#
loop_
_entity.id
_entity.type
_entity.pdbx_description
1 polymer ?
#
loop_
_entity_poly.entity_id
_entity_poly.type
_entity_poly.pdbx_seq_one_letter_code
_entity_poly.pdbx_strand_id
1 'polypeptide(L)'
;MTRKCPDFVKELNDYLDGTLDPQLCREIDTHLGECENCRIMIDTLRQTVKLCQDGKEVPLPTHLESQLNDLLKIRWEKKFGHS
;
A
#
# COMPACT_ATOMS: atom_id res chain seq x y z
N MET A 1 -3.95 -21.36 -10.14
CA MET A 1 -3.35 -20.74 -11.34
C MET A 1 -3.36 -19.25 -11.10
N THR A 2 -2.30 -18.71 -10.48
CA THR A 2 -2.13 -17.28 -10.28
C THR A 2 -1.91 -16.62 -11.64
N ARG A 3 -2.61 -15.50 -11.92
CA ARG A 3 -2.43 -14.75 -13.17
C ARG A 3 -0.97 -14.34 -13.34
N LYS A 4 -0.54 -14.18 -14.59
CA LYS A 4 0.86 -13.87 -14.92
C LYS A 4 1.09 -12.36 -14.80
N CYS A 5 2.35 -11.96 -14.63
CA CYS A 5 2.76 -10.56 -14.51
C CYS A 5 2.13 -9.60 -15.54
N PRO A 6 2.02 -9.94 -16.85
CA PRO A 6 1.43 -9.04 -17.85
C PRO A 6 -0.07 -8.82 -17.67
N ASP A 7 -0.75 -9.76 -17.01
CA ASP A 7 -2.22 -9.76 -16.85
C ASP A 7 -2.70 -8.72 -15.84
N PHE A 8 -1.78 -8.06 -15.12
CA PHE A 8 -2.11 -7.04 -14.13
C PHE A 8 -1.73 -5.63 -14.56
N VAL A 9 -0.97 -5.47 -15.65
CA VAL A 9 -0.38 -4.18 -16.06
C VAL A 9 -1.45 -3.11 -16.31
N LYS A 10 -2.63 -3.51 -16.78
CA LYS A 10 -3.73 -2.57 -17.06
C LYS A 10 -4.44 -2.14 -15.79
N GLU A 11 -4.45 -3.01 -14.80
CA GLU A 11 -5.15 -2.87 -13.53
C GLU A 11 -4.28 -2.18 -12.46
N LEU A 12 -2.98 -1.98 -12.71
CA LEU A 12 -2.07 -1.37 -11.72
C LEU A 12 -2.40 0.08 -11.41
N ASN A 13 -2.91 0.86 -12.36
CA ASN A 13 -3.29 2.25 -12.10
C ASN A 13 -4.44 2.30 -11.10
N ASP A 14 -5.52 1.57 -11.38
CA ASP A 14 -6.69 1.47 -10.49
C ASP A 14 -6.32 0.85 -9.14
N TYR A 15 -5.38 -0.10 -9.12
CA TYR A 15 -4.83 -0.68 -7.89
C TYR A 15 -4.09 0.36 -7.04
N LEU A 16 -3.27 1.21 -7.66
CA LEU A 16 -2.52 2.26 -6.96
C LEU A 16 -3.43 3.38 -6.46
N ASP A 17 -4.47 3.72 -7.21
CA ASP A 17 -5.47 4.71 -6.83
C ASP A 17 -6.48 4.16 -5.80
N GLY A 18 -6.46 2.86 -5.54
CA GLY A 18 -7.35 2.20 -4.58
C GLY A 18 -8.80 2.10 -5.06
N THR A 19 -9.03 2.25 -6.37
CA THR A 19 -10.36 2.20 -7.01
C THR A 19 -10.69 0.83 -7.61
N LEU A 20 -9.71 -0.08 -7.62
CA LEU A 20 -9.87 -1.42 -8.16
C LEU A 20 -10.81 -2.29 -7.33
N ASP A 21 -11.53 -3.20 -8.00
CA ASP A 21 -12.41 -4.16 -7.35
C ASP A 21 -11.67 -4.97 -6.26
N PRO A 22 -12.25 -5.14 -5.05
CA PRO A 22 -11.59 -5.80 -3.93
C PRO A 22 -11.15 -7.24 -4.20
N GLN A 23 -11.84 -7.97 -5.08
CA GLN A 23 -11.43 -9.32 -5.46
C GLN A 23 -10.14 -9.29 -6.28
N LEU A 24 -10.03 -8.33 -7.20
CA LEU A 24 -8.84 -8.19 -8.02
C LEU A 24 -7.65 -7.62 -7.25
N CYS A 25 -7.89 -6.72 -6.28
CA CYS A 25 -6.86 -6.30 -5.32
C CYS A 25 -6.23 -7.50 -4.60
N ARG A 26 -7.04 -8.44 -4.11
CA ARG A 26 -6.53 -9.66 -3.45
C ARG A 26 -5.69 -10.55 -4.38
N GLU A 27 -6.08 -10.65 -5.65
CA GLU A 27 -5.32 -11.41 -6.65
C GLU A 27 -3.95 -10.76 -6.91
N ILE A 28 -3.91 -9.42 -7.01
CA ILE A 28 -2.67 -8.66 -7.14
C ILE A 28 -1.81 -8.81 -5.89
N ASP A 29 -2.37 -8.64 -4.69
CA ASP A 29 -1.65 -8.81 -3.42
C ASP A 29 -1.00 -10.18 -3.30
N THR A 30 -1.74 -11.23 -3.68
CA THR A 30 -1.23 -12.61 -3.71
C THR A 30 -0.04 -12.71 -4.66
N HIS A 31 -0.15 -12.15 -5.87
CA HIS A 31 0.93 -12.17 -6.86
C HIS A 31 2.17 -11.38 -6.39
N LEU A 32 1.99 -10.22 -5.78
CA LEU A 32 3.08 -9.40 -5.22
C LEU A 32 3.79 -10.09 -4.05
N GLY A 33 3.10 -10.99 -3.35
CA GLY A 33 3.67 -11.85 -2.31
C GLY A 33 4.62 -12.92 -2.86
N GLU A 34 4.40 -13.38 -4.10
CA GLU A 34 5.14 -14.48 -4.73
C GLU A 34 6.14 -14.02 -5.80
N CYS A 35 6.01 -12.79 -6.33
CA CYS A 35 6.80 -12.29 -7.46
C CYS A 35 7.58 -11.01 -7.11
N GLU A 36 8.90 -11.15 -6.95
CA GLU A 36 9.81 -10.04 -6.68
C GLU A 36 9.82 -8.98 -7.79
N ASN A 37 9.81 -9.39 -9.06
CA ASN A 37 9.82 -8.45 -10.19
C ASN A 37 8.61 -7.51 -10.20
N CYS A 38 7.42 -8.05 -9.94
CA CYS A 38 6.20 -7.24 -9.87
C CYS A 38 6.18 -6.32 -8.65
N ARG A 39 6.80 -6.75 -7.55
CA ARG A 39 6.96 -5.93 -6.35
C ARG A 39 7.86 -4.71 -6.63
N ILE A 40 9.02 -4.92 -7.25
CA ILE A 40 9.92 -3.83 -7.69
C ILE A 40 9.20 -2.88 -8.66
N MET A 41 8.45 -3.42 -9.61
CA MET A 41 7.68 -2.63 -10.58
C MET A 41 6.64 -1.74 -9.89
N ILE A 42 5.86 -2.29 -8.96
CA ILE A 42 4.86 -1.51 -8.20
C ILE A 42 5.51 -0.45 -7.32
N ASP A 43 6.63 -0.77 -6.66
CA ASP A 43 7.34 0.20 -5.82
C ASP A 43 7.89 1.36 -6.65
N THR A 44 8.43 1.06 -7.84
CA THR A 44 8.90 2.07 -8.79
C THR A 44 7.75 2.93 -9.28
N LEU A 45 6.62 2.33 -9.64
CA LEU A 45 5.44 3.06 -10.12
C LEU A 45 4.86 3.97 -9.02
N ARG A 46 4.83 3.53 -7.75
CA ARG A 46 4.46 4.37 -6.60
C ARG A 46 5.37 5.59 -6.47
N GLN A 47 6.68 5.42 -6.67
CA GLN A 47 7.62 6.54 -6.65
C GLN A 47 7.36 7.50 -7.81
N THR A 48 7.10 6.99 -9.01
CA THR A 48 6.72 7.82 -10.17
C THR A 48 5.45 8.63 -9.88
N VAL A 49 4.41 8.01 -9.31
CA VAL A 49 3.17 8.72 -8.92
C VAL A 49 3.47 9.84 -7.93
N LYS A 50 4.29 9.59 -6.89
CA LYS A 50 4.69 10.62 -5.92
C LYS A 50 5.43 11.79 -6.57
N LEU A 51 6.35 11.51 -7.50
CA LEU A 51 7.09 12.53 -8.25
C LEU A 51 6.15 13.33 -9.15
N CYS A 52 5.19 12.68 -9.83
CA CYS A 52 4.20 13.35 -10.67
C CYS A 52 3.21 14.21 -9.86
N GLN A 53 2.93 13.84 -8.61
CA GLN A 53 2.12 14.64 -7.68
C GLN A 53 2.89 15.83 -7.07
N ASP A 54 4.11 16.09 -7.55
CA ASP A 54 5.01 17.17 -7.12
C ASP A 54 5.28 17.17 -5.61
N GLY A 55 5.23 15.97 -4.99
CA GLY A 55 5.41 15.85 -3.54
C GLY A 55 4.37 16.62 -2.73
N LYS A 56 3.14 16.82 -3.25
CA LYS A 56 2.02 17.40 -2.48
C LYS A 56 1.63 16.45 -1.35
N GLU A 57 2.37 16.52 -0.25
CA GLU A 57 2.02 15.90 1.01
C GLU A 57 0.77 16.60 1.53
N VAL A 58 -0.37 15.90 1.50
CA VAL A 58 -1.57 16.39 2.16
C VAL A 58 -1.36 16.19 3.65
N PRO A 59 -1.31 17.27 4.47
CA PRO A 59 -1.11 17.12 5.89
C PRO A 59 -2.27 16.32 6.47
N LEU A 60 -1.95 15.31 7.28
CA LEU A 60 -2.95 14.58 8.03
C LEU A 60 -3.59 15.57 9.03
N PRO A 61 -4.93 15.61 9.17
CA PRO A 61 -5.56 16.43 10.20
C PRO A 61 -4.99 16.09 11.59
N THR A 62 -4.59 17.11 12.36
CA THR A 62 -3.88 16.94 13.65
C THR A 62 -4.61 16.02 14.64
N HIS A 63 -5.95 16.06 14.64
CA HIS A 63 -6.76 15.16 15.46
C HIS A 63 -6.57 13.69 15.08
N LEU A 64 -6.54 13.38 13.78
CA LEU A 64 -6.31 12.01 13.29
C LEU A 64 -4.88 11.54 13.59
N GLU A 65 -3.89 12.43 13.46
CA GLU A 65 -2.51 12.13 13.81
C GLU A 65 -2.36 11.75 15.29
N SER A 66 -2.94 12.57 16.18
CA SER A 66 -2.93 12.29 17.62
C SER A 66 -3.59 10.95 17.93
N GLN A 67 -4.78 10.70 17.39
CA GLN A 67 -5.50 9.44 17.61
C GLN A 67 -4.71 8.22 17.10
N LEU A 68 -4.08 8.34 15.93
CA LEU A 68 -3.26 7.26 15.36
C LEU A 68 -2.07 6.95 16.26
N ASN A 69 -1.33 7.98 16.69
CA ASN A 69 -0.17 7.82 17.57
C ASN A 69 -0.55 7.19 18.92
N ASP A 70 -1.67 7.61 19.53
CA ASP A 70 -2.17 7.01 20.77
C ASP A 70 -2.50 5.52 20.59
N LEU A 71 -3.21 5.16 19.52
CA LEU A 71 -3.54 3.76 19.21
C LEU A 71 -2.28 2.91 18.95
N LEU A 72 -1.32 3.45 18.19
CA LEU A 72 -0.06 2.77 17.92
C LEU A 72 0.72 2.53 19.22
N LYS A 73 0.79 3.53 20.11
CA LYS A 73 1.43 3.42 21.43
C LYS A 73 0.77 2.35 22.29
N ILE A 74 -0.56 2.36 22.40
CA ILE A 74 -1.31 1.33 23.16
C ILE A 74 -1.02 -0.07 22.62
N ARG A 75 -1.03 -0.23 21.29
CA ARG A 75 -0.78 -1.53 20.66
C ARG A 75 0.67 -1.98 20.85
N TRP A 76 1.62 -1.05 20.82
CA TRP A 76 3.03 -1.32 21.08
C TRP A 76 3.24 -1.81 22.52
N GLU A 77 2.70 -1.09 23.51
CA GLU A 77 2.78 -1.46 24.93
C GLU A 77 2.16 -2.84 25.20
N LYS A 78 1.03 -3.17 24.57
CA LYS A 78 0.44 -4.52 24.70
C LYS A 78 1.32 -5.62 24.10
N LYS A 79 2.03 -5.33 23.02
CA LYS A 79 2.84 -6.33 22.29
C LYS A 79 4.23 -6.52 22.91
N PHE A 80 4.81 -5.46 23.46
CA PHE A 80 6.21 -5.44 23.92
C PHE A 80 6.38 -5.07 25.40
N GLY A 81 5.33 -4.62 26.09
CA GLY A 81 5.35 -4.21 27.50
C GLY A 81 5.24 -5.36 28.51
N HIS A 82 5.31 -6.61 28.06
CA HIS A 82 5.63 -7.75 28.93
C HIS A 82 7.15 -7.93 28.97
N SER A 83 7.78 -7.28 29.96
CA SER A 83 9.01 -7.75 30.61
C SER A 83 8.69 -8.08 32.05
#